data_AF-A0A534BH61-F1
#
_entry.id   AF-A0A534BH61-F1
#
_cell.length_a   1.000
_cell.length_b   1.000
_cell.length_c   1.000
_cell.angle_alpha   90.00
_cell.angle_beta   90.00
_cell.angle_gamma   90.00
#
_symmetry.space_group_name_H-M   'P 1'
#
loop_
_entity.id
_entity.type
_entity.pdbx_description
1 polymer ?
#
loop_
_entity_poly.entity_id
_entity_poly.type
_entity_poly.pdbx_seq_one_letter_code
_entity_poly.pdbx_strand_id
1 'polypeptide(L)'
;MRTAADYSAAEVRGEVGAEGFSTRFRLNAPGGSIAIHLAVGGLHNVANALAAAAAAGSAGVGLEQIAAGLAAVRAVSGRLQFRRAASGAWLIDDSYNANPSSVRAAIEVLAGLAGRKWLVLGDMAELGEFAEAAHHDVGEFARAHGLERLYATGALAARAV
;
A
#
# COMPACT_ATOMS: atom_id res chain seq x y z
N MET A 1 14.55 -18.61 -17.52
CA MET A 1 14.69 -19.23 -16.19
C MET A 1 14.83 -18.08 -15.19
N ARG A 2 13.78 -17.76 -14.41
CA ARG A 2 13.88 -16.69 -13.41
C ARG A 2 14.72 -17.21 -12.24
N THR A 3 15.84 -16.56 -11.95
CA THR A 3 16.63 -16.80 -10.75
C THR A 3 15.76 -16.51 -9.53
N ALA A 4 15.86 -17.34 -8.48
CA ALA A 4 15.16 -17.07 -7.23
C ALA A 4 15.68 -15.74 -6.64
N ALA A 5 14.78 -14.93 -6.09
CA ALA A 5 15.16 -13.69 -5.43
C ALA A 5 15.88 -13.99 -4.10
N ASP A 6 16.96 -13.26 -3.81
CA ASP A 6 17.73 -13.40 -2.56
C ASP A 6 16.90 -13.04 -1.32
N TYR A 7 16.00 -12.07 -1.47
CA TYR A 7 15.04 -11.65 -0.45
C TYR A 7 13.62 -11.89 -0.96
N SER A 8 12.83 -12.66 -0.23
CA SER A 8 11.45 -12.97 -0.61
C SER A 8 10.51 -13.01 0.59
N ALA A 9 9.22 -12.80 0.34
CA ALA A 9 8.16 -12.94 1.33
C ALA A 9 7.33 -14.19 1.03
N ALA A 10 7.10 -15.00 2.06
CA ALA A 10 6.16 -16.12 2.03
C ALA A 10 5.02 -15.88 3.04
N GLU A 11 3.89 -16.56 2.83
CA GLU A 11 2.76 -16.55 3.77
C GLU A 11 2.26 -15.13 4.11
N VAL A 12 2.22 -14.24 3.11
CA VAL A 12 1.78 -12.85 3.29
C VAL A 12 0.31 -12.82 3.69
N ARG A 13 0.02 -12.22 4.85
CA ARG A 13 -1.33 -12.01 5.38
C ARG A 13 -1.48 -10.57 5.81
N GLY A 14 -2.46 -9.89 5.25
CA GLY A 14 -2.90 -8.57 5.70
C GLY A 14 -4.17 -8.70 6.52
N GLU A 15 -4.24 -7.98 7.63
CA GLU A 15 -5.43 -7.83 8.47
C GLU A 15 -5.64 -6.35 8.82
N VAL A 16 -6.87 -6.02 9.18
CA VAL A 16 -7.23 -4.69 9.70
C VAL A 16 -7.79 -4.90 11.10
N GLY A 17 -7.07 -4.40 12.10
CA GLY A 17 -7.45 -4.43 13.50
C GLY A 17 -7.94 -3.07 13.99
N ALA A 18 -8.18 -2.95 15.30
CA ALA A 18 -8.58 -1.69 15.94
C ALA A 18 -7.54 -0.57 15.73
N GLU A 19 -6.26 -0.94 15.66
CA GLU A 19 -5.11 -0.04 15.48
C GLU A 19 -4.75 0.20 13.99
N GLY A 20 -5.57 -0.29 13.05
CA GLY A 20 -5.35 -0.15 11.61
C GLY A 20 -4.74 -1.38 10.95
N PHE A 21 -3.93 -1.17 9.92
CA PHE A 21 -3.34 -2.26 9.12
C PHE A 21 -2.28 -3.04 9.91
N SER A 22 -2.30 -4.35 9.73
CA SER A 22 -1.30 -5.29 10.23
C SER A 22 -0.95 -6.25 9.11
N THR A 23 0.30 -6.24 8.65
CA THR A 23 0.79 -7.16 7.62
C THR A 23 1.81 -8.10 8.23
N ARG A 24 1.61 -9.41 8.07
CA ARG A 24 2.49 -10.48 8.56
C ARG A 24 3.00 -11.29 7.39
N PHE A 25 4.27 -11.66 7.42
CA PHE A 25 4.85 -12.55 6.43
C PHE A 25 6.13 -13.19 6.98
N ARG A 26 6.61 -14.24 6.33
CA ARG A 26 7.94 -14.80 6.55
C ARG A 26 8.91 -14.19 5.55
N LEU A 27 9.91 -13.45 6.04
CA LEU A 27 11.04 -12.99 5.24
C LEU A 27 12.01 -14.16 5.07
N ASN A 28 12.37 -14.49 3.83
CA ASN A 28 13.51 -15.35 3.51
C ASN A 28 14.65 -14.47 3.01
N ALA A 29 15.85 -14.70 3.52
CA ALA A 29 17.07 -13.97 3.19
C ALA A 29 18.26 -14.94 3.16
N PRO A 30 19.45 -14.55 2.65
CA PRO A 30 20.62 -15.44 2.60
C PRO A 30 21.05 -16.00 3.98
N GLY A 31 20.78 -15.26 5.07
CA GLY A 31 21.10 -15.67 6.44
C GLY A 31 20.04 -16.52 7.14
N GLY A 32 18.94 -16.88 6.46
CA GLY A 32 17.83 -17.63 7.03
C GLY A 32 16.47 -16.97 6.84
N SER A 33 15.50 -17.35 7.66
CA SER A 33 14.14 -16.83 7.58
C SER A 33 13.64 -16.35 8.93
N ILE A 34 12.90 -15.25 8.95
CA ILE A 34 12.32 -14.67 10.17
C ILE A 34 10.90 -14.18 9.93
N ALA A 35 10.07 -14.22 10.97
CA ALA A 35 8.73 -13.65 10.91
C ALA A 35 8.81 -12.12 10.98
N ILE A 36 8.09 -11.45 10.07
CA ILE A 36 7.96 -10.00 10.04
C ILE A 36 6.53 -9.60 10.36
N HIS A 37 6.40 -8.53 11.13
CA HIS A 37 5.16 -7.85 11.39
C HIS A 37 5.33 -6.37 11.04
N LEU A 38 4.45 -5.85 10.17
CA LEU A 38 4.42 -4.44 9.78
C LEU A 38 3.09 -3.83 10.23
N ALA A 39 3.15 -2.63 10.78
CA ALA A 39 1.97 -1.81 11.11
C ALA A 39 1.46 -0.98 9.90
N VAL A 40 1.68 -1.48 8.69
CA VAL A 40 1.28 -0.84 7.42
C VAL A 40 0.67 -1.88 6.48
N GLY A 41 -0.29 -1.45 5.65
CA GLY A 41 -1.00 -2.30 4.70
C GLY A 41 -0.39 -2.31 3.31
N GLY A 42 -0.81 -3.28 2.48
CA GLY A 42 -0.52 -3.32 1.04
C GLY A 42 0.74 -4.10 0.65
N LEU A 43 0.66 -4.81 -0.48
CA LEU A 43 1.75 -5.64 -1.01
C LEU A 43 3.00 -4.82 -1.39
N HIS A 44 2.82 -3.57 -1.81
CA HIS A 44 3.93 -2.66 -2.07
C HIS A 44 4.77 -2.39 -0.80
N ASN A 45 4.16 -2.37 0.38
CA ASN A 45 4.91 -2.21 1.63
C ASN A 45 5.67 -3.48 2.04
N VAL A 46 5.20 -4.66 1.62
CA VAL A 46 6.00 -5.90 1.72
C VAL A 46 7.23 -5.78 0.81
N ALA A 47 7.06 -5.33 -0.44
CA ALA A 47 8.19 -5.11 -1.34
C ALA A 47 9.19 -4.06 -0.80
N ASN A 48 8.71 -2.96 -0.23
CA ASN A 48 9.54 -1.96 0.42
C ASN A 48 10.31 -2.55 1.62
N ALA A 49 9.65 -3.39 2.43
CA ALA A 49 10.29 -4.07 3.54
C ALA A 49 11.37 -5.06 3.08
N LEU A 50 11.15 -5.80 1.98
CA LEU A 50 12.16 -6.66 1.38
C LEU A 50 13.37 -5.85 0.88
N ALA A 51 13.14 -4.71 0.23
CA ALA A 51 14.21 -3.82 -0.22
C ALA A 51 15.00 -3.24 0.96
N ALA A 52 14.32 -2.81 2.03
CA ALA A 52 14.97 -2.33 3.25
C ALA A 52 15.77 -3.44 3.95
N ALA A 53 15.23 -4.66 4.02
CA ALA A 53 15.92 -5.83 4.56
C ALA A 53 17.17 -6.17 3.75
N ALA A 54 17.10 -6.11 2.42
CA ALA A 54 18.24 -6.33 1.54
C ALA A 54 19.35 -5.29 1.80
N ALA A 55 18.99 -4.00 1.82
CA ALA A 55 19.95 -2.93 2.09
C ALA A 55 20.61 -3.06 3.48
N ALA A 56 19.81 -3.34 4.52
CA ALA A 56 20.32 -3.53 5.88
C ALA A 56 21.20 -4.78 6.00
N GLY A 57 20.80 -5.90 5.40
CA GLY A 57 21.57 -7.14 5.39
C GLY A 57 22.91 -6.97 4.66
N SER A 58 22.94 -6.24 3.53
CA SER A 58 24.18 -5.89 2.84
C SER A 58 25.11 -5.01 3.68
N ALA A 59 24.58 -4.26 4.65
CA ALA A 59 25.36 -3.49 5.61
C ALA A 59 25.76 -4.29 6.87
N GLY A 60 25.45 -5.60 6.92
CA GLY A 60 25.83 -6.49 8.03
C GLY A 60 24.84 -6.51 9.20
N VAL A 61 23.64 -5.95 9.05
CA VAL A 61 22.60 -5.99 10.09
C VAL A 61 21.97 -7.40 10.17
N GLY A 62 21.86 -7.95 11.38
CA GLY A 62 21.28 -9.27 11.61
C GLY A 62 19.77 -9.33 11.38
N LEU A 63 19.22 -10.52 11.12
CA LEU A 63 17.79 -10.71 10.81
C LEU A 63 16.87 -10.27 11.95
N GLU A 64 17.27 -10.49 13.20
CA GLU A 64 16.51 -10.08 14.38
C GLU A 64 16.41 -8.55 14.48
N GLN A 65 17.50 -7.85 14.17
CA GLN A 65 17.54 -6.38 14.16
C GLN A 65 16.72 -5.82 12.99
N ILE A 66 16.78 -6.45 11.81
CA ILE A 66 15.93 -6.10 10.66
C ILE A 66 14.45 -6.26 11.03
N ALA A 67 14.08 -7.41 11.63
CA ALA A 67 12.70 -7.67 12.05
C ALA A 67 12.20 -6.65 13.09
N ALA A 68 13.03 -6.33 14.09
CA ALA A 68 12.71 -5.32 15.10
C ALA A 68 12.54 -3.92 14.48
N GLY A 69 13.43 -3.53 13.57
CA GLY A 69 13.35 -2.24 12.87
C GLY A 69 12.10 -2.12 12.01
N LEU A 70 11.77 -3.18 11.26
CA LEU A 70 10.54 -3.24 10.45
C LEU A 70 9.27 -3.19 11.31
N ALA A 71 9.25 -3.86 12.47
CA ALA A 71 8.13 -3.82 13.41
C ALA A 71 7.94 -2.45 14.10
N ALA A 72 9.01 -1.67 14.21
CA ALA A 72 8.97 -0.33 14.77
C ALA A 72 8.44 0.74 13.80
N VAL A 73 8.30 0.41 12.50
CA VAL A 73 7.77 1.34 11.49
C VAL A 73 6.37 1.82 11.89
N ARG A 74 6.13 3.11 11.67
CA ARG A 74 4.82 3.75 11.81
C ARG A 74 4.45 4.39 10.48
N ALA A 75 3.16 4.38 10.16
CA ALA A 75 2.65 5.03 8.98
C ALA A 75 2.94 6.54 9.03
N VAL A 76 3.54 7.06 7.97
CA VAL A 76 3.72 8.51 7.77
C VAL A 76 2.34 9.14 7.61
N SER A 77 2.17 10.39 8.08
CA SER A 77 0.93 11.14 7.89
C SER A 77 0.50 11.14 6.42
N GLY A 78 -0.76 10.77 6.17
CA GLY A 78 -1.30 10.68 4.82
C GLY A 78 -0.78 9.51 3.97
N ARG A 79 -0.23 8.45 4.58
CA ARG A 79 0.16 7.20 3.89
C ARG A 79 -0.55 5.99 4.47
N LEU A 80 -1.59 5.51 3.81
CA LEU A 80 -2.46 4.39 4.21
C LEU A 80 -2.84 4.38 5.70
N GLN A 81 -3.11 5.55 6.26
CA GLN A 81 -3.46 5.67 7.67
C GLN A 81 -4.91 5.30 7.91
N PHE A 82 -5.14 4.30 8.75
CA PHE A 82 -6.48 3.87 9.10
C PHE A 82 -7.07 4.77 10.21
N ARG A 83 -8.23 5.37 9.95
CA ARG A 83 -8.91 6.31 10.85
C ARG A 83 -10.39 5.98 10.95
N ARG A 84 -11.05 6.43 12.02
CA ARG A 84 -12.51 6.43 12.11
C ARG A 84 -13.05 7.78 11.66
N ALA A 85 -13.99 7.75 10.72
CA ALA A 85 -14.77 8.92 10.34
C ALA A 85 -15.84 9.21 11.41
N ALA A 86 -16.34 10.45 11.46
CA ALA A 86 -17.41 10.86 12.38
C ALA A 86 -18.70 10.04 12.20
N SER A 87 -18.94 9.51 11.00
CA SER A 87 -20.06 8.61 10.70
C SER A 87 -19.88 7.18 11.25
N GLY A 88 -18.73 6.88 11.86
CA GLY A 88 -18.34 5.53 12.25
C GLY A 88 -17.76 4.71 11.11
N ALA A 89 -17.72 5.20 9.87
CA ALA A 89 -17.03 4.52 8.77
C ALA A 89 -15.51 4.43 9.02
N TRP A 90 -14.88 3.44 8.39
CA TRP A 90 -13.43 3.42 8.27
C TRP A 90 -12.98 4.37 7.16
N LEU A 91 -11.92 5.13 7.41
CA LEU A 91 -11.27 6.03 6.49
C LEU A 91 -9.82 5.59 6.32
N ILE A 92 -9.38 5.42 5.09
CA ILE A 92 -7.96 5.26 4.76
C ILE A 92 -7.46 6.61 4.27
N ASP A 93 -6.65 7.27 5.07
CA ASP A 93 -5.99 8.53 4.76
C ASP A 93 -4.67 8.24 4.03
N ASP A 94 -4.72 8.36 2.71
CA ASP A 94 -3.59 8.22 1.79
C ASP A 94 -3.36 9.51 0.98
N SER A 95 -3.60 10.67 1.61
CA SER A 95 -3.68 11.96 0.93
C SER A 95 -2.34 12.69 0.73
N TYR A 96 -1.19 12.06 1.03
CA TYR A 96 0.11 12.74 0.97
C TYR A 96 0.54 13.09 -0.47
N ASN A 97 0.44 12.13 -1.39
CA ASN A 97 0.76 12.29 -2.81
C ASN A 97 -0.02 11.25 -3.62
N ALA A 98 -0.34 11.55 -4.87
CA ALA A 98 -1.04 10.65 -5.77
C ALA A 98 -0.36 10.61 -7.15
N ASN A 99 0.00 9.41 -7.56
CA ASN A 99 0.42 9.07 -8.92
C ASN A 99 -0.26 7.75 -9.35
N PRO A 100 -0.28 7.41 -10.65
CA PRO A 100 -1.07 6.28 -11.14
C PRO A 100 -0.72 4.94 -10.49
N SER A 101 0.56 4.66 -10.20
CA SER A 101 0.95 3.39 -9.56
C SER A 101 0.53 3.34 -8.09
N SER A 102 0.71 4.45 -7.35
CA SER A 102 0.27 4.54 -5.94
C SER A 102 -1.25 4.44 -5.79
N VAL A 103 -2.03 5.09 -6.66
CA VAL A 103 -3.49 5.02 -6.59
C VAL A 103 -4.00 3.62 -6.93
N ARG A 104 -3.40 2.94 -7.91
CA ARG A 104 -3.72 1.52 -8.19
C ARG A 104 -3.45 0.64 -6.98
N ALA A 105 -2.31 0.82 -6.31
CA ALA A 105 -2.00 0.09 -5.08
C ALA A 105 -2.99 0.40 -3.94
N ALA A 106 -3.44 1.65 -3.79
CA ALA A 106 -4.46 2.03 -2.83
C ALA A 106 -5.83 1.39 -3.15
N ILE A 107 -6.20 1.30 -4.44
CA ILE A 107 -7.41 0.61 -4.91
C ILE A 107 -7.33 -0.88 -4.57
N GLU A 108 -6.20 -1.55 -4.80
CA GLU A 108 -6.02 -2.97 -4.45
C GLU A 108 -6.17 -3.20 -2.94
N VAL A 109 -5.58 -2.32 -2.11
CA VAL A 109 -5.75 -2.36 -0.65
C VAL A 109 -7.23 -2.23 -0.29
N LEU A 110 -7.92 -1.21 -0.81
CA LEU A 110 -9.33 -0.96 -0.52
C LEU A 110 -10.22 -2.11 -1.00
N ALA A 111 -9.96 -2.66 -2.19
CA ALA A 111 -10.73 -3.75 -2.79
C ALA A 111 -10.69 -5.03 -1.95
N GLY A 112 -9.53 -5.31 -1.32
CA GLY A 112 -9.32 -6.42 -0.40
C GLY A 112 -10.06 -6.32 0.94
N LEU A 113 -10.66 -5.18 1.26
CA LEU A 113 -11.42 -4.98 2.49
C LEU A 113 -12.89 -5.39 2.35
N ALA A 114 -13.49 -5.76 3.48
CA ALA A 114 -14.90 -6.05 3.59
C ALA A 114 -15.76 -4.77 3.64
N GLY A 115 -17.04 -4.90 3.26
CA GLY A 115 -18.01 -3.81 3.30
C GLY A 115 -18.08 -2.97 2.02
N ARG A 116 -18.77 -1.83 2.11
CA ARG A 116 -18.92 -0.88 1.00
C ARG A 116 -17.64 -0.06 0.84
N LYS A 117 -17.18 0.08 -0.40
CA LYS A 117 -15.85 0.61 -0.74
C LYS A 117 -15.98 1.83 -1.61
N TRP A 118 -15.58 2.97 -1.09
CA TRP A 118 -15.64 4.26 -1.78
C TRP A 118 -14.24 4.85 -1.90
N LEU A 119 -13.92 5.40 -3.07
CA LEU A 119 -12.68 6.13 -3.33
C LEU A 119 -12.99 7.62 -3.43
N VAL A 120 -12.15 8.45 -2.80
CA VAL A 120 -12.15 9.91 -2.98
C VAL A 120 -10.82 10.29 -3.61
N LEU A 121 -10.84 10.85 -4.81
CA LEU A 121 -9.64 11.09 -5.62
C LEU A 121 -9.51 12.58 -5.95
N GLY A 122 -8.33 13.13 -5.67
CA GLY A 122 -7.89 14.43 -6.17
C GLY A 122 -7.10 14.33 -7.47
N ASP A 123 -6.69 15.47 -8.03
CA ASP A 123 -5.79 15.49 -9.19
C ASP A 123 -4.44 14.82 -8.83
N MET A 124 -4.01 13.87 -9.67
CA MET A 124 -2.66 13.30 -9.65
C MET A 124 -1.69 14.28 -10.33
N ALA A 125 -0.59 14.59 -9.65
CA ALA A 125 0.35 15.62 -10.09
C ALA A 125 1.45 15.08 -11.02
N GLU A 126 2.13 16.00 -11.72
CA GLU A 126 3.37 15.73 -12.49
C GLU A 126 3.25 14.74 -13.66
N LEU A 127 2.05 14.61 -14.26
CA LEU A 127 1.79 13.66 -15.35
C LEU A 127 1.94 14.22 -16.77
N GLY A 128 2.08 15.54 -16.91
CA GLY A 128 2.21 16.20 -18.21
C GLY A 128 1.06 15.84 -19.17
N GLU A 129 1.39 15.46 -20.41
CA GLU A 129 0.41 15.09 -21.44
C GLU A 129 -0.38 13.81 -21.11
N PHE A 130 0.13 12.96 -20.22
CA PHE A 130 -0.55 11.72 -19.83
C PHE A 130 -1.61 11.93 -18.75
N ALA A 131 -1.76 13.15 -18.24
CA ALA A 131 -2.63 13.44 -17.11
C ALA A 131 -4.06 12.94 -17.33
N GLU A 132 -4.71 13.30 -18.45
CA GLU A 132 -6.11 12.90 -18.68
C GLU A 132 -6.28 11.39 -18.78
N ALA A 133 -5.45 10.74 -19.60
CA ALA A 133 -5.48 9.29 -19.79
C ALA A 133 -5.23 8.53 -18.48
N ALA A 134 -4.27 9.00 -17.67
CA ALA A 134 -3.96 8.38 -16.40
C ALA A 134 -5.12 8.45 -15.39
N HIS A 135 -5.84 9.58 -15.33
CA HIS A 135 -7.01 9.70 -14.45
C HIS A 135 -8.15 8.78 -14.91
N HIS A 136 -8.42 8.75 -16.22
CA HIS A 136 -9.39 7.82 -16.81
C HIS A 136 -9.06 6.37 -16.48
N ASP A 137 -7.81 5.95 -16.69
CA ASP A 137 -7.37 4.58 -16.45
C ASP A 137 -7.46 4.16 -14.98
N VAL A 138 -7.24 5.09 -14.05
CA VAL A 138 -7.42 4.86 -12.61
C VAL A 138 -8.91 4.68 -12.28
N GLY A 139 -9.80 5.46 -12.90
CA GLY A 139 -11.25 5.30 -12.78
C GLY A 139 -11.73 3.93 -13.25
N GLU A 140 -11.29 3.52 -14.45
CA GLU A 140 -11.59 2.18 -14.99
C GLU A 140 -11.04 1.06 -14.08
N PHE A 141 -9.83 1.24 -13.55
CA PHE A 141 -9.24 0.29 -12.62
C PHE A 141 -10.04 0.19 -11.32
N ALA A 142 -10.50 1.31 -10.76
CA ALA A 142 -11.36 1.32 -9.57
C ALA A 142 -12.67 0.55 -9.81
N ARG A 143 -13.32 0.77 -10.96
CA ARG A 143 -14.54 0.07 -11.36
C ARG A 143 -14.30 -1.44 -11.51
N ALA A 144 -13.22 -1.83 -12.18
CA ALA A 144 -12.84 -3.23 -12.37
C ALA A 144 -12.56 -3.96 -11.04
N HIS A 145 -12.18 -3.23 -9.99
CA HIS A 145 -11.93 -3.76 -8.63
C HIS A 145 -13.15 -3.68 -7.70
N GLY A 146 -14.34 -3.36 -8.23
CA GLY A 146 -15.60 -3.43 -7.50
C GLY A 146 -15.76 -2.35 -6.42
N LEU A 147 -15.09 -1.21 -6.57
CA LEU A 147 -15.41 -0.03 -5.77
C LEU A 147 -16.82 0.45 -6.13
N GLU A 148 -17.66 0.64 -5.11
CA GLU A 148 -19.07 1.00 -5.29
C GLU A 148 -19.22 2.45 -5.76
N ARG A 149 -18.32 3.34 -5.30
CA ARG A 149 -18.35 4.77 -5.60
C ARG A 149 -16.96 5.35 -5.75
N LEU A 150 -16.81 6.25 -6.70
CA LEU A 150 -15.66 7.13 -6.86
C LEU A 150 -16.17 8.58 -6.81
N TYR A 151 -15.65 9.37 -5.88
CA TYR A 151 -15.86 10.80 -5.82
C TYR A 151 -14.57 11.49 -6.26
N ALA A 152 -14.68 12.38 -7.25
CA ALA A 152 -13.55 13.12 -7.78
C ALA A 152 -13.63 14.61 -7.38
N THR A 153 -12.48 15.20 -7.08
CA THR A 153 -12.34 16.64 -6.86
C THR A 153 -11.10 17.17 -7.56
N GLY A 154 -11.29 18.10 -8.50
CA GLY A 154 -10.22 18.59 -9.36
C GLY A 154 -10.57 18.49 -10.84
N ALA A 155 -9.86 19.25 -11.67
CA ALA A 155 -10.18 19.35 -13.10
C ALA A 155 -9.85 18.06 -13.85
N LEU A 156 -8.77 17.38 -13.46
CA LEU A 156 -8.31 16.15 -14.08
C LEU A 156 -8.96 14.92 -13.44
N ALA A 157 -9.19 14.95 -12.13
CA ALA A 157 -9.89 13.89 -11.39
C ALA A 157 -11.30 13.64 -11.94
N ALA A 158 -11.95 14.66 -12.50
CA ALA A 158 -13.23 14.51 -13.20
C ALA A 158 -13.17 13.54 -14.40
N ARG A 159 -11.99 13.23 -14.94
CA ARG A 159 -11.81 12.20 -15.99
C ARG A 159 -11.89 10.77 -15.46
N ALA A 160 -11.83 10.57 -14.14
CA ALA A 160 -11.86 9.26 -13.49
C ALA A 160 -13.29 8.74 -13.17
N VAL A 161 -14.34 9.54 -13.41
CA VAL A 161 -15.74 9.20 -13.10
C VAL A 161 -16.55 8.84 -14.33
#